data_AF-A0A101RXC0-F1
#
_entry.id   AF-A0A101RXC0-F1
#
_cell.length_a   1.000
_cell.length_b   1.000
_cell.length_c   1.000
_cell.angle_alpha   90.00
_cell.angle_beta   90.00
_cell.angle_gamma   90.00
#
_symmetry.space_group_name_H-M   'P 1'
#
loop_
_entity.id
_entity.type
_entity.pdbx_description
1 polymer ?
#
loop_
_entity_poly.entity_id
_entity_poly.type
_entity_poly.pdbx_seq_one_letter_code
_entity_poly.pdbx_strand_id
1 'polypeptide(L)'
;MTFDLLEVGHDRELPESVAASDLYRMVRFAANDAIGWTNDLYSLPKDCAVGDSDHLTAVLREARRGSWGEAASKAARMIHEATADFLTACGDLRTMRDFYEVTDTEWEVVEESLEDLALWISGSLHWHQETPRYRLRPETGWFGMRPQP
;
A
#
# COMPACT_ATOMS: atom_id res chain seq x y z
N MET A 1 9.02 3.18 1.76
CA MET A 1 8.73 2.26 0.65
C MET A 1 9.76 2.44 -0.46
N THR A 2 9.97 1.42 -1.27
CA THR A 2 11.12 1.26 -2.20
C THR A 2 10.84 1.81 -3.61
N PHE A 3 9.97 2.82 -3.74
CA PHE A 3 9.49 3.28 -5.05
C PHE A 3 10.56 3.88 -5.95
N ASP A 4 11.64 4.44 -5.37
CA ASP A 4 12.73 5.03 -6.16
C ASP A 4 13.50 3.95 -6.97
N LEU A 5 13.31 2.66 -6.68
CA LEU A 5 13.86 1.57 -7.52
C LEU A 5 13.11 1.41 -8.84
N LEU A 6 11.93 2.01 -9.03
CA LEU A 6 11.24 2.01 -10.32
C LEU A 6 12.11 2.71 -11.37
N GLU A 7 12.64 3.88 -11.05
CA GLU A 7 13.48 4.66 -11.98
C GLU A 7 14.73 3.88 -12.41
N VAL A 8 15.37 3.19 -11.45
CA VAL A 8 16.52 2.30 -11.71
C VAL A 8 16.11 1.09 -12.55
N GLY A 9 14.93 0.52 -12.30
CA GLY A 9 14.43 -0.65 -13.03
C GLY A 9 14.08 -0.37 -14.49
N HIS A 10 13.65 0.87 -14.77
CA HIS A 10 13.27 1.32 -16.11
C HIS A 10 14.41 2.04 -16.87
N ASP A 11 15.54 2.31 -16.22
CA ASP A 11 16.63 3.16 -16.74
C ASP A 11 16.10 4.53 -17.22
N ARG A 12 15.13 5.06 -16.47
CA ARG A 12 14.41 6.30 -16.76
C ARG A 12 14.03 7.00 -15.47
N GLU A 13 14.38 8.27 -15.36
CA GLU A 13 14.04 9.09 -14.21
C GLU A 13 12.75 9.88 -14.45
N LEU A 14 12.01 10.13 -13.38
CA LEU A 14 10.86 11.03 -13.45
C LEU A 14 11.32 12.48 -13.67
N PRO A 15 10.54 13.29 -14.41
CA PRO A 15 10.83 14.72 -14.52
C PRO A 15 10.87 15.37 -13.12
N GLU A 16 11.94 16.12 -12.83
CA GLU A 16 12.19 16.67 -11.48
C GLU A 16 11.02 17.52 -10.97
N SER A 17 10.40 18.31 -11.85
CA SER A 17 9.24 19.16 -11.52
C SER A 17 8.03 18.36 -11.06
N VAL A 18 7.82 17.15 -11.60
CA VAL A 18 6.76 16.24 -11.21
C VAL A 18 7.16 15.45 -9.97
N ALA A 19 8.39 14.91 -9.93
CA ALA A 19 8.89 14.13 -8.80
C ALA A 19 8.91 14.92 -7.48
N ALA A 20 9.22 16.22 -7.55
CA ALA A 20 9.22 17.12 -6.39
C ALA A 20 7.82 17.66 -6.04
N SER A 21 6.79 17.38 -6.85
CA SER A 21 5.44 17.93 -6.65
C SER A 21 4.70 17.32 -5.47
N ASP A 22 3.86 18.14 -4.83
CA ASP A 22 2.97 17.66 -3.76
C ASP A 22 1.97 16.61 -4.28
N LEU A 23 1.54 16.71 -5.54
CA LEU A 23 0.60 15.77 -6.17
C LEU A 23 1.23 14.39 -6.34
N TYR A 24 2.46 14.32 -6.86
CA TYR A 24 3.16 13.04 -6.97
C TYR A 24 3.50 12.47 -5.59
N ARG A 25 3.83 13.33 -4.62
CA ARG A 25 4.00 12.90 -3.22
C ARG A 25 2.72 12.29 -2.64
N MET A 26 1.54 12.84 -2.94
CA MET A 26 0.25 12.26 -2.52
C MET A 26 0.00 10.88 -3.14
N VAL A 27 0.31 10.72 -4.43
CA VAL A 27 0.26 9.40 -5.10
C VAL A 27 1.12 8.39 -4.35
N ARG A 28 2.39 8.75 -4.06
CA ARG A 28 3.33 7.87 -3.35
C ARG A 28 2.85 7.54 -1.94
N PHE A 29 2.30 8.51 -1.20
CA PHE A 29 1.78 8.26 0.15
C PHE A 29 0.59 7.30 0.14
N ALA A 30 -0.39 7.51 -0.73
CA ALA A 30 -1.54 6.62 -0.83
C ALA A 30 -1.14 5.19 -1.24
N ALA A 31 -0.21 5.05 -2.19
CA ALA A 31 0.34 3.74 -2.56
C ALA A 31 1.10 3.07 -1.41
N ASN A 32 1.93 3.83 -0.67
CA ASN A 32 2.66 3.35 0.50
C ASN A 32 1.70 2.83 1.58
N ASP A 33 0.64 3.58 1.87
CA ASP A 33 -0.35 3.23 2.88
C ASP A 33 -1.14 1.99 2.46
N ALA A 34 -1.60 1.91 1.21
CA ALA A 34 -2.30 0.74 0.69
C ALA A 34 -1.43 -0.53 0.80
N ILE A 35 -0.15 -0.46 0.40
CA ILE A 35 0.77 -1.61 0.43
C ILE A 35 1.18 -1.97 1.86
N GLY A 36 1.61 -0.99 2.65
CA GLY A 36 2.09 -1.19 4.01
C GLY A 36 0.99 -1.71 4.92
N TRP A 37 -0.21 -1.14 4.87
CA TRP A 37 -1.31 -1.61 5.70
C TRP A 37 -1.85 -2.97 5.26
N THR A 38 -1.78 -3.28 3.95
CA THR A 38 -2.06 -4.65 3.49
C THR A 38 -1.06 -5.63 4.09
N ASN A 39 0.23 -5.28 4.14
CA ASN A 39 1.25 -6.09 4.81
C ASN A 39 0.89 -6.37 6.27
N ASP A 40 0.62 -5.32 7.05
CA ASP A 40 0.27 -5.38 8.47
C ASP A 40 -0.96 -6.24 8.74
N LEU A 41 -1.93 -6.23 7.83
CA LEU A 41 -3.15 -7.02 7.97
C LEU A 41 -2.90 -8.51 7.71
N TYR A 42 -2.11 -8.85 6.69
CA TYR A 42 -1.76 -10.24 6.38
C TYR A 42 -0.75 -10.82 7.37
N SER A 43 0.15 -10.01 7.93
CA SER A 43 1.14 -10.43 8.91
C SER A 43 0.58 -10.55 10.34
N LEU A 44 -0.60 -9.98 10.59
CA LEU A 44 -1.25 -9.93 11.90
C LEU A 44 -1.17 -11.22 12.73
N PRO A 45 -1.49 -12.43 12.20
CA PRO A 45 -1.45 -13.64 13.00
C PRO A 45 -0.03 -14.01 13.46
N LYS A 46 0.96 -13.82 12.57
CA LYS A 46 2.37 -14.05 12.86
C LYS A 46 2.88 -13.04 13.90
N ASP A 47 2.54 -11.76 13.72
CA ASP A 47 3.08 -10.68 14.54
C ASP A 47 2.46 -10.72 15.96
N CYS A 48 1.17 -11.05 16.07
CA CYS A 48 0.53 -11.35 17.35
C CYS A 48 1.20 -12.52 18.10
N ALA A 49 1.64 -13.56 17.38
CA ALA A 49 2.26 -14.74 17.99
C ALA A 49 3.62 -14.44 18.65
N VAL A 50 4.32 -13.42 18.18
CA VAL A 50 5.62 -12.98 18.73
C VAL A 50 5.49 -11.73 19.61
N GLY A 51 4.29 -11.18 19.76
CA GLY A 51 4.02 -9.99 20.56
C GLY A 51 4.50 -8.69 19.93
N ASP A 52 4.69 -8.66 18.61
CA ASP A 52 5.02 -7.45 17.87
C ASP A 52 3.80 -6.51 17.80
N SER A 53 4.05 -5.22 17.94
CA SER A 53 3.02 -4.16 17.93
C SER A 53 3.29 -3.06 16.90
N ASP A 54 4.35 -3.19 16.11
CA ASP A 54 4.78 -2.18 15.12
C ASP A 54 3.99 -2.32 13.81
N HIS A 55 2.66 -2.39 13.91
CA HIS A 55 1.75 -2.56 12.79
C HIS A 55 0.41 -1.85 13.03
N LEU A 56 -0.25 -1.40 11.95
CA LEU A 56 -1.47 -0.58 11.99
C LEU A 56 -2.56 -1.20 12.90
N THR A 57 -2.80 -2.50 12.78
CA THR A 57 -3.87 -3.17 13.53
C THR A 57 -3.66 -3.09 15.05
N ALA A 58 -2.40 -3.16 15.54
CA ALA A 58 -2.11 -3.00 16.96
C ALA A 58 -2.40 -1.56 17.42
N VAL A 59 -1.96 -0.57 16.63
CA VAL A 59 -2.24 0.86 16.89
C VAL A 59 -3.74 1.12 16.95
N LEU A 60 -4.51 0.61 15.99
CA LEU A 60 -5.97 0.75 15.95
C LEU A 60 -6.66 0.08 17.14
N ARG A 61 -6.17 -1.09 17.56
CA ARG A 61 -6.70 -1.81 18.73
C ARG A 61 -6.50 -1.00 19.99
N GLU A 62 -5.29 -0.48 20.21
CA GLU A 62 -4.96 0.32 21.39
C GLU A 62 -5.74 1.64 21.41
N ALA A 63 -5.76 2.36 20.29
CA ALA A 63 -6.46 3.65 20.18
C ALA A 63 -7.96 3.55 20.47
N ARG A 64 -8.59 2.41 20.18
CA ARG A 64 -10.04 2.20 20.34
C ARG A 64 -10.41 1.28 21.51
N ARG A 65 -9.42 0.70 22.20
CA ARG A 65 -9.61 -0.32 23.25
C ARG A 65 -10.55 -1.46 22.81
N GLY A 66 -10.45 -1.85 21.54
CA GLY A 66 -11.34 -2.84 20.90
C GLY A 66 -10.72 -4.23 20.78
N SER A 67 -11.45 -5.14 20.13
CA SER A 67 -10.98 -6.48 19.76
C SER A 67 -10.06 -6.45 18.53
N TRP A 68 -9.29 -7.53 18.34
CA TRP A 68 -8.49 -7.72 17.12
C TRP A 68 -9.34 -7.75 15.84
N GLY A 69 -10.54 -8.34 15.89
CA GLY A 69 -11.44 -8.39 14.73
C GLY A 69 -11.96 -7.01 14.32
N GLU A 70 -12.29 -6.16 15.29
CA GLU A 70 -12.70 -4.77 15.03
C GLU A 70 -11.54 -3.93 14.47
N ALA A 71 -10.34 -4.10 15.03
CA ALA A 71 -9.14 -3.42 14.53
C ALA A 71 -8.81 -3.86 13.09
N ALA A 72 -8.84 -5.16 12.80
CA ALA A 72 -8.62 -5.71 11.46
C ALA A 72 -9.68 -5.21 10.46
N SER A 73 -10.94 -5.15 10.88
CA SER A 73 -12.03 -4.60 10.04
C SER A 73 -11.86 -3.11 9.76
N LYS A 74 -11.32 -2.32 10.71
CA LYS A 74 -10.97 -0.92 10.45
C LYS A 74 -9.75 -0.80 9.54
N ALA A 75 -8.72 -1.61 9.73
CA ALA A 75 -7.55 -1.65 8.85
C ALA A 75 -7.95 -1.97 7.41
N ALA A 76 -8.80 -2.97 7.19
CA ALA A 76 -9.34 -3.32 5.87
C ALA A 76 -10.05 -2.13 5.19
N ARG A 77 -10.84 -1.35 5.95
CA ARG A 77 -11.47 -0.13 5.42
C ARG A 77 -10.45 0.96 5.09
N MET A 78 -9.42 1.14 5.92
CA MET A 78 -8.36 2.11 5.65
C MET A 78 -7.55 1.75 4.41
N ILE A 79 -7.28 0.47 4.16
CA ILE A 79 -6.63 -0.01 2.93
C ILE A 79 -7.51 0.31 1.71
N HIS A 80 -8.82 0.07 1.83
CA HIS A 80 -9.76 0.42 0.76
C HIS A 80 -9.80 1.93 0.50
N GLU A 81 -9.87 2.74 1.55
CA GLU A 81 -9.80 4.21 1.50
C GLU A 81 -8.48 4.66 0.83
N ALA A 82 -7.32 4.15 1.26
CA ALA A 82 -6.02 4.48 0.67
C ALA A 82 -5.90 4.07 -0.82
N THR A 83 -6.53 2.97 -1.22
CA THR A 83 -6.58 2.57 -2.63
C THR A 83 -7.41 3.56 -3.46
N ALA A 84 -8.54 4.03 -2.91
CA ALA A 84 -9.34 5.07 -3.55
C ALA A 84 -8.63 6.43 -3.59
N ASP A 85 -7.91 6.78 -2.53
CA ASP A 85 -7.08 7.99 -2.46
C ASP A 85 -5.96 7.96 -3.50
N PHE A 86 -5.33 6.79 -3.72
CA PHE A 86 -4.33 6.61 -4.77
C PHE A 86 -4.90 6.90 -6.16
N LEU A 87 -6.08 6.34 -6.47
CA LEU A 87 -6.74 6.58 -7.76
C LEU A 87 -7.11 8.05 -7.94
N THR A 88 -7.62 8.69 -6.88
CA THR A 88 -7.94 10.13 -6.87
C THR A 88 -6.69 10.97 -7.11
N ALA A 89 -5.61 10.72 -6.37
CA ALA A 89 -4.35 11.46 -6.51
C ALA A 89 -3.73 11.30 -7.91
N CYS A 90 -3.85 10.12 -8.52
CA CYS A 90 -3.44 9.93 -9.91
C CYS A 90 -4.27 10.78 -10.88
N GLY A 91 -5.59 10.86 -10.67
CA GLY A 91 -6.48 11.71 -11.45
C GLY A 91 -6.18 13.21 -11.28
N ASP A 92 -5.89 13.63 -10.06
CA ASP A 92 -5.54 15.02 -9.74
C ASP A 92 -4.21 15.41 -10.40
N LEU A 93 -3.19 14.55 -10.33
CA LEU A 93 -1.91 14.77 -11.01
C LEU A 93 -2.11 14.93 -12.53
N ARG A 94 -2.90 14.05 -13.15
CA ARG A 94 -3.22 14.11 -14.59
C ARG A 94 -3.98 15.38 -14.97
N THR A 95 -4.91 15.82 -14.12
CA THR A 95 -5.66 17.05 -14.35
C THR A 95 -4.74 18.28 -14.33
N MET A 96 -3.64 18.21 -13.58
CA MET A 96 -2.68 19.30 -13.44
C MET A 96 -1.51 19.23 -14.45
N ARG A 97 -1.56 18.32 -15.43
CA ARG A 97 -0.52 18.14 -16.45
C ARG A 97 -0.04 19.44 -17.07
N ASP A 98 -0.95 20.30 -17.49
CA ASP A 98 -0.65 21.55 -18.22
C ASP A 98 0.12 22.58 -17.36
N PHE A 99 0.24 22.36 -16.06
CA PHE A 99 1.03 23.19 -15.15
C PHE A 99 2.46 22.71 -14.97
N TYR A 100 2.81 21.55 -15.51
CA TYR A 100 4.18 21.06 -15.55
C TYR A 100 4.82 21.42 -16.90
N GLU A 101 5.98 22.06 -16.86
CA GLU A 101 6.79 22.37 -18.06
C GLU A 101 7.54 21.11 -18.55
N VAL A 102 6.79 20.09 -18.97
CA VAL A 102 7.32 18.80 -19.43
C VAL A 102 6.80 18.46 -20.83
N THR A 103 7.61 17.73 -21.59
CA THR A 103 7.26 17.23 -22.92
C THR A 103 6.26 16.06 -22.85
N ASP A 104 5.65 15.72 -23.99
CA ASP A 104 4.78 14.54 -24.08
C ASP A 104 5.53 13.25 -23.69
N THR A 105 6.79 13.09 -24.12
CA THR A 105 7.63 11.94 -23.79
C THR A 105 8.00 11.88 -22.31
N GLU A 106 8.28 13.02 -21.67
CA GLU A 106 8.49 13.08 -20.23
C GLU A 106 7.20 12.75 -19.46
N TRP A 107 6.04 13.16 -19.97
CA TRP A 107 4.75 12.80 -19.38
C TRP A 107 4.45 11.30 -19.51
N GLU A 108 4.87 10.64 -20.59
CA GLU A 108 4.77 9.18 -20.72
C GLU A 108 5.49 8.45 -19.57
N VAL A 109 6.67 8.94 -19.15
CA VAL A 109 7.39 8.38 -17.98
C VAL A 109 6.59 8.57 -16.68
N VAL A 110 5.87 9.69 -16.54
CA VAL A 110 4.96 9.90 -15.40
C VAL A 110 3.84 8.88 -15.40
N GLU A 111 3.20 8.65 -16.55
CA GLU A 111 2.12 7.65 -16.68
C GLU A 111 2.61 6.23 -16.40
N GLU A 112 3.79 5.86 -16.93
CA GLU A 112 4.47 4.58 -16.64
C GLU A 112 4.66 4.41 -15.12
N SER A 113 5.16 5.45 -14.42
CA SER A 113 5.33 5.40 -12.97
C SER A 113 4.01 5.22 -12.20
N LEU A 114 2.92 5.86 -12.64
CA LEU A 114 1.60 5.68 -12.03
C LEU A 114 1.08 4.25 -12.22
N GLU A 115 1.30 3.67 -13.40
CA GLU A 115 0.96 2.27 -13.69
C GLU A 115 1.78 1.31 -12.84
N ASP A 116 3.09 1.53 -12.72
CA ASP A 116 3.97 0.71 -11.88
C ASP A 116 3.53 0.71 -10.42
N LEU A 117 3.15 1.87 -9.88
CA LEU A 117 2.62 1.96 -8.51
C LEU A 117 1.30 1.18 -8.36
N ALA A 118 0.42 1.22 -9.36
CA ALA A 118 -0.81 0.42 -9.36
C ALA A 118 -0.51 -1.09 -9.43
N LEU A 119 0.49 -1.48 -10.22
CA LEU A 119 1.00 -2.86 -10.29
C LEU A 119 1.64 -3.28 -8.97
N TRP A 120 2.33 -2.39 -8.26
CA TRP A 120 2.85 -2.64 -6.92
C TRP A 120 1.74 -2.90 -5.90
N ILE A 121 0.67 -2.11 -5.92
CA ILE A 121 -0.48 -2.30 -5.01
C ILE A 121 -1.13 -3.66 -5.27
N SER A 122 -1.48 -3.94 -6.52
CA SER A 122 -2.17 -5.18 -6.91
C SER A 122 -1.27 -6.43 -6.80
N GLY A 123 -0.03 -6.33 -7.26
CA GLY A 123 0.97 -7.39 -7.17
C GLY A 123 1.36 -7.71 -5.74
N SER A 124 1.47 -6.70 -4.87
CA SER A 124 1.65 -6.90 -3.43
C SER A 124 0.50 -7.71 -2.85
N LEU A 125 -0.76 -7.32 -3.09
CA LEU A 125 -1.93 -8.05 -2.59
C LEU A 125 -1.93 -9.51 -3.05
N HIS A 126 -1.66 -9.74 -4.34
CA HIS A 126 -1.58 -11.09 -4.89
C HIS A 126 -0.48 -11.91 -4.22
N TRP A 127 0.72 -11.34 -4.06
CA TRP A 127 1.82 -12.02 -3.38
C TRP A 127 1.50 -12.36 -1.93
N HIS A 128 0.82 -11.46 -1.18
CA HIS A 128 0.39 -11.71 0.19
C HIS A 128 -0.58 -12.89 0.31
N GLN A 129 -1.45 -13.09 -0.69
CA GLN A 129 -2.41 -14.20 -0.74
C GLN A 129 -1.73 -15.55 -0.97
N GLU A 130 -0.67 -15.59 -1.77
CA GLU A 130 -0.06 -16.85 -2.21
C GLU A 130 1.13 -17.28 -1.35
N THR A 131 1.89 -16.31 -0.84
CA THR A 131 3.18 -16.56 -0.18
C THR A 131 3.06 -17.44 1.06
N PRO A 132 3.93 -18.44 1.23
CA PRO A 132 4.01 -19.22 2.46
C PRO A 132 4.43 -18.38 3.69
N ARG A 133 4.99 -17.18 3.49
CA ARG A 133 5.54 -16.33 4.55
C ARG A 133 4.53 -16.02 5.67
N TYR A 134 3.24 -15.87 5.32
CA TYR A 134 2.18 -15.52 6.27
C TYR A 134 1.35 -16.73 6.75
N ARG A 135 1.65 -17.93 6.26
CA ARG A 135 0.97 -19.14 6.74
C ARG A 135 1.44 -19.43 8.16
N LEU A 136 0.49 -19.46 9.10
CA LEU A 136 0.76 -19.92 10.46
C LEU A 136 1.31 -21.35 10.41
N ARG A 137 2.38 -21.60 11.16
CA ARG A 137 2.82 -22.97 11.39
C ARG A 137 1.75 -23.70 12.23
N PRO A 138 1.52 -25.01 12.03
CA PRO A 138 0.48 -25.77 12.73
C PRO A 138 0.52 -25.63 14.26
N GLU A 139 1.71 -25.39 14.83
CA GLU A 139 1.93 -25.18 16.26
C GLU A 139 1.42 -23.83 16.81
N THR A 140 1.18 -22.83 15.96
CA THR A 140 0.61 -21.53 16.35
C THR A 140 -0.90 -21.55 16.08
N GLY A 141 -1.65 -21.99 17.09
CA GLY A 141 -3.10 -22.16 17.03
C GLY A 141 -3.83 -20.94 16.50
N TRP A 142 -4.82 -21.21 15.64
CA TRP A 142 -5.70 -20.22 15.05
C TRP A 142 -6.57 -19.53 16.13
N PHE A 143 -6.51 -18.19 16.19
CA PHE A 143 -7.36 -17.37 17.05
C PHE A 143 -8.83 -17.46 16.62
N GLY A 144 -9.56 -18.46 17.13
CA GLY A 144 -11.01 -18.39 17.38
C GLY A 144 -11.98 -18.16 16.21
N MET A 145 -11.55 -17.90 14.98
CA MET A 145 -12.43 -17.67 13.83
C MET A 145 -12.68 -18.97 13.06
N ARG A 146 -13.71 -19.76 13.38
CA ARG A 146 -14.01 -20.93 12.53
C ARG A 146 -14.10 -20.51 11.05
N PRO A 147 -13.46 -21.23 10.12
CA PRO A 147 -13.76 -21.03 8.70
C PRO A 147 -15.26 -21.27 8.51
N GLN A 148 -15.96 -20.28 7.95
CA GLN A 148 -17.34 -20.44 7.50
C GLN A 148 -17.33 -21.37 6.27
N PRO A 149 -18.36 -22.23 6.11
CA PRO A 149 -18.41 -23.27 5.09
C PRO A 149 -18.48 -22.73 3.66
#